data_AF-A0A225WR95-F1
#
_entry.id   AF-A0A225WR95-F1
#
_cell.length_a   1.000
_cell.length_b   1.000
_cell.length_c   1.000
_cell.angle_alpha   90.00
_cell.angle_beta   90.00
_cell.angle_gamma   90.00
#
_symmetry.space_group_name_H-M   'P 1'
#
loop_
_entity.id
_entity.type
_entity.pdbx_description
1 polymer ?
#
loop_
_entity_poly.entity_id
_entity_poly.type
_entity_poly.pdbx_seq_one_letter_code
_entity_poly.pdbx_strand_id
1 'polypeptide(L)'
;MTWGHVEVVKWLIRRFPSGQVRSNAVAQAAKNGHLQVLQWLFNHHDHVFWGGDEMYFAVGNNRLQVAKFLHEYTTPPSDDRFLIDEAARHGDLDMMQWLHTERGDRLTYEGVTRAVDCGFLEAVKWMKDTFPRDVRINEIKMDNAAANGHLDMVKWLHTQQAWCTKQAMNPANGHLNMVQWLHENRTEGCTQYAVDTAAKKGYLYVMKWLYANRHEGCSRDAMDSAAAGGRLEIVQWLHAHYAVEVMKEKDNTMIFCIYHTPMYTIRSCDMDGKPNNDFEALNVQQAFENLFTKYKVDLVLQGHVHAYERQYPTANGSAVMDGVSKDDATYTNPKAPVYVISGSAGGPEGLYKYKHPESPKWHVLMNNKNYAITKMAVTPTSITLTTIETATGTVCDKFSIVKDNQGFSQVR
;
A
#
# COMPACT_ATOMS: atom_id res chain seq x y z
N MET A 1 32.76 9.59 16.94
CA MET A 1 31.64 9.90 17.85
C MET A 1 30.46 8.95 17.69
N THR A 2 29.94 8.71 16.48
CA THR A 2 28.79 7.81 16.20
C THR A 2 28.81 6.46 16.92
N TRP A 3 29.96 5.79 16.92
CA TRP A 3 30.10 4.41 17.41
C TRP A 3 30.70 4.30 18.82
N GLY A 4 30.93 5.43 19.50
CA GLY A 4 31.39 5.41 20.91
C GLY A 4 32.82 4.94 21.14
N HIS A 5 33.65 4.79 20.09
CA HIS A 5 35.04 4.33 20.22
C HIS A 5 35.95 5.36 20.90
N VAL A 6 35.93 5.40 22.23
CA VAL A 6 36.65 6.37 23.05
C VAL A 6 38.16 6.33 22.81
N GLU A 7 38.75 5.15 22.59
CA GLU A 7 40.21 5.02 22.34
C GLU A 7 40.62 5.62 20.99
N VAL A 8 39.76 5.52 19.97
CA VAL A 8 40.00 6.17 18.66
C VAL A 8 39.91 7.69 18.82
N VAL A 9 38.95 8.19 19.60
CA VAL A 9 38.83 9.62 19.91
C VAL A 9 40.06 10.13 20.66
N LYS A 10 40.50 9.42 21.69
CA LYS A 10 41.74 9.72 22.43
C LYS A 10 42.95 9.80 21.50
N TRP A 11 43.11 8.82 20.61
CA TRP A 11 44.20 8.79 19.65
C TRP A 11 44.17 9.99 18.68
N LEU A 12 43.00 10.31 18.14
CA LEU A 12 42.82 11.44 17.22
C LEU A 12 43.16 12.77 17.89
N ILE A 13 42.68 13.01 19.11
CA ILE A 13 42.95 14.26 19.84
C ILE A 13 44.43 14.38 20.20
N ARG A 14 45.09 13.29 20.64
CA ARG A 14 46.55 13.29 20.87
C ARG A 14 47.35 13.60 19.61
N ARG A 15 46.88 13.14 18.44
CA ARG A 15 47.56 13.36 17.15
C ARG A 15 47.32 14.76 16.59
N PHE A 16 46.15 15.33 16.85
CA PHE A 16 45.70 16.64 16.35
C PHE A 16 45.20 17.52 17.51
N PRO A 17 46.10 18.01 18.39
CA PRO A 17 45.72 18.71 19.63
C PRO A 17 45.02 20.06 19.40
N SER A 18 45.22 20.70 18.24
CA SER A 18 44.52 21.93 17.86
C SER A 18 43.24 21.67 17.04
N GLY A 19 42.88 20.40 16.80
CA GLY A 19 41.71 20.03 16.01
C GLY A 19 40.42 20.42 16.70
N GLN A 20 39.53 21.14 16.01
CA GLN A 20 38.23 21.50 16.56
C GLN A 20 37.24 20.33 16.51
N VAL A 21 36.58 20.06 17.63
CA VAL A 21 35.44 19.14 17.70
C VAL A 21 34.16 19.96 17.57
N ARG A 22 33.53 19.86 16.40
CA ARG A 22 32.29 20.59 16.07
C ARG A 22 31.07 20.01 16.80
N SER A 23 30.02 20.82 16.94
CA SER A 23 28.73 20.43 17.55
C SER A 23 28.18 19.12 16.99
N ASN A 24 28.18 18.94 15.68
CA ASN A 24 27.66 17.71 15.06
C ASN A 24 28.32 16.41 15.58
N ALA A 25 29.59 16.46 15.96
CA ALA A 25 30.32 15.32 16.48
C ALA A 25 29.86 14.98 17.91
N VAL A 26 29.78 15.98 18.79
CA VAL A 26 29.29 15.78 20.17
C VAL A 26 27.78 15.51 20.20
N ALA A 27 27.00 16.09 19.29
CA ALA A 27 25.58 15.81 19.10
C ALA A 27 25.32 14.36 18.73
N GLN A 28 26.15 13.79 17.84
CA GLN A 28 26.04 12.38 17.50
C GLN A 28 26.46 11.48 18.67
N ALA A 29 27.47 11.85 19.46
CA ALA A 29 27.79 11.12 20.69
C ALA A 29 26.63 11.21 21.70
N ALA A 30 25.99 12.36 21.82
CA ALA A 30 24.85 12.59 22.70
C ALA A 30 23.63 11.75 22.28
N LYS A 31 23.25 11.81 21.00
CA LYS A 31 22.19 10.99 20.38
C LYS A 31 22.32 9.50 20.72
N ASN A 32 23.54 8.96 20.66
CA ASN A 32 23.80 7.54 20.86
C ASN A 32 24.12 7.16 22.32
N GLY A 33 24.09 8.11 23.26
CA GLY A 33 24.31 7.82 24.67
C GLY A 33 25.78 7.59 25.05
N HIS A 34 26.74 8.07 24.24
CA HIS A 34 28.18 7.84 24.46
C HIS A 34 28.76 8.77 25.54
N LEU A 35 28.23 8.67 26.76
CA LEU A 35 28.57 9.54 27.89
C LEU A 35 30.08 9.57 28.18
N GLN A 36 30.75 8.42 28.13
CA GLN A 36 32.20 8.34 28.39
C GLN A 36 33.02 9.16 27.38
N VAL A 37 32.59 9.19 26.12
CA VAL A 37 33.25 10.00 25.08
C VAL A 37 33.07 11.49 25.37
N LEU A 38 31.86 11.89 25.75
CA LEU A 38 31.54 13.28 26.08
C LEU A 38 32.29 13.76 27.32
N GLN A 39 32.29 12.97 28.39
CA GLN A 39 33.02 13.23 29.62
C GLN A 39 34.54 13.31 29.37
N TRP A 40 35.08 12.41 28.56
CA TRP A 40 36.51 12.44 28.26
C TRP A 40 36.88 13.71 27.47
N LEU A 41 36.12 14.04 26.43
CA LEU A 41 36.34 15.26 25.63
C LEU A 41 36.25 16.53 26.47
N PHE A 42 35.22 16.63 27.31
CA PHE A 42 35.03 17.78 28.19
C PHE A 42 36.23 18.01 29.13
N ASN A 43 36.80 16.94 29.68
CA ASN A 43 37.90 17.02 30.63
C ASN A 43 39.29 17.16 29.99
N HIS A 44 39.44 16.90 28.68
CA HIS A 44 40.77 16.73 28.05
C HIS A 44 40.93 17.49 26.74
N HIS A 45 39.95 18.29 26.30
CA HIS A 45 40.04 19.03 25.04
C HIS A 45 39.32 20.37 25.09
N ASP A 46 40.07 21.47 25.00
CA ASP A 46 39.54 22.84 25.13
C ASP A 46 38.82 23.34 23.87
N HIS A 47 38.97 22.64 22.73
CA HIS A 47 38.38 23.02 21.44
C HIS A 47 37.15 22.18 21.08
N VAL A 48 36.25 21.98 22.05
CA VAL A 48 34.95 21.35 21.85
C VAL A 48 33.85 22.40 21.90
N PHE A 49 33.03 22.45 20.86
CA PHE A 49 31.89 23.36 20.81
C PHE A 49 30.64 22.68 21.41
N TRP A 50 30.13 23.22 22.52
CA TRP A 50 29.00 22.67 23.31
C TRP A 50 27.70 23.49 23.22
N GLY A 51 27.46 24.18 22.11
CA GLY A 51 26.32 25.10 21.94
C GLY A 51 25.37 24.72 20.80
N GLY A 52 25.26 23.44 20.46
CA GLY A 52 24.44 22.94 19.37
C GLY A 52 23.21 22.17 19.86
N ASP A 53 22.85 21.12 19.13
CA ASP A 53 21.65 20.31 19.36
C ASP A 53 21.89 19.12 20.31
N GLU A 54 23.01 19.10 21.06
CA GLU A 54 23.41 17.94 21.86
C GLU A 54 22.35 17.56 22.90
N MET A 55 21.77 18.57 23.57
CA MET A 55 20.71 18.39 24.56
C MET A 55 19.45 17.84 23.92
N TYR A 56 18.99 18.47 22.83
CA TYR A 56 17.83 18.01 22.07
C TYR A 56 17.97 16.55 21.62
N PHE A 57 19.13 16.19 21.07
CA PHE A 57 19.37 14.81 20.65
C PHE A 57 19.52 13.82 21.80
N ALA A 58 20.08 14.23 22.94
CA ALA A 58 20.12 13.38 24.13
C ALA A 58 18.70 13.08 24.63
N VAL A 59 17.85 14.10 24.76
CA VAL A 59 16.46 13.96 25.20
C VAL A 59 15.64 13.15 24.20
N GLY A 60 15.66 13.52 22.92
CA GLY A 60 14.90 12.83 21.87
C GLY A 60 15.38 11.43 21.50
N ASN A 61 16.42 10.93 22.17
CA ASN A 61 16.85 9.54 22.06
C ASN A 61 16.93 8.86 23.44
N ASN A 62 16.24 9.42 24.45
CA ASN A 62 16.14 8.86 25.81
C ASN A 62 17.53 8.57 26.41
N ARG A 63 18.35 9.61 26.52
CA ARG A 63 19.72 9.55 27.06
C ARG A 63 19.83 10.39 28.33
N LEU A 64 19.09 10.03 29.38
CA LEU A 64 18.98 10.83 30.62
C LEU A 64 20.34 11.20 31.23
N GLN A 65 21.28 10.25 31.31
CA GLN A 65 22.59 10.50 31.90
C GLN A 65 23.43 11.47 31.05
N VAL A 66 23.26 11.43 29.72
CA VAL A 66 23.89 12.41 28.83
C VAL A 66 23.24 13.78 29.00
N ALA A 67 21.91 13.85 29.05
CA ALA A 67 21.19 15.11 29.25
C ALA A 67 21.59 15.77 30.58
N LYS A 68 21.69 14.99 31.67
CA LYS A 68 22.20 15.45 32.98
C LYS A 68 23.61 16.00 32.89
N PHE A 69 24.53 15.25 32.26
CA PHE A 69 25.91 15.70 32.05
C PHE A 69 25.98 17.01 31.25
N LEU A 70 25.22 17.11 30.15
CA LEU A 70 25.19 18.32 29.33
C LEU A 70 24.63 19.51 30.13
N HIS A 71 23.60 19.30 30.95
CA HIS A 71 23.03 20.36 31.77
C HIS A 71 23.98 20.87 32.86
N GLU A 72 24.68 19.96 33.54
CA GLU A 72 25.53 20.29 34.69
C GLU A 72 26.88 20.89 34.28
N TYR A 73 27.47 20.39 33.19
CA TYR A 73 28.86 20.71 32.83
C TYR A 73 28.99 21.57 31.58
N THR A 74 27.95 21.67 30.75
CA THR A 74 28.00 22.48 29.52
C THR A 74 27.05 23.68 29.61
N THR A 75 27.22 24.67 28.73
CA THR A 75 26.30 25.80 28.58
C THR A 75 25.45 25.61 27.31
N PRO A 76 24.49 24.67 27.31
CA PRO A 76 23.61 24.49 26.16
C PRO A 76 22.78 25.78 25.93
N PRO A 77 22.39 26.09 24.69
CA PRO A 77 21.61 27.30 24.39
C PRO A 77 20.31 27.35 25.19
N SER A 78 19.84 28.56 25.53
CA SER A 78 18.57 28.76 26.23
C SER A 78 17.32 28.48 25.36
N ASP A 79 17.50 28.16 24.09
CA ASP A 79 16.43 27.95 23.10
C ASP A 79 16.09 26.46 22.85
N ASP A 80 16.29 25.61 23.86
CA ASP A 80 15.91 24.19 23.86
C ASP A 80 14.38 24.02 23.99
N ARG A 81 13.61 24.67 23.13
CA ARG A 81 12.15 24.68 23.19
C ARG A 81 11.59 23.24 23.08
N PHE A 82 10.79 22.85 24.08
CA PHE A 82 9.95 21.64 24.09
C PHE A 82 10.68 20.30 24.33
N LEU A 83 11.80 20.28 25.06
CA LEU A 83 12.46 19.02 25.45
C LEU A 83 11.52 18.05 26.18
N ILE A 84 10.67 18.55 27.07
CA ILE A 84 9.72 17.70 27.80
C ILE A 84 8.68 17.05 26.87
N ASP A 85 8.29 17.71 25.78
CA ASP A 85 7.40 17.14 24.76
C ASP A 85 8.08 16.02 23.98
N GLU A 86 9.38 16.17 23.74
CA GLU A 86 10.18 15.16 23.07
C GLU A 86 10.43 13.95 24.00
N ALA A 87 10.66 14.17 25.30
CA ALA A 87 10.69 13.09 26.29
C ALA A 87 9.33 12.37 26.39
N ALA A 88 8.23 13.13 26.36
CA ALA A 88 6.86 12.62 26.35
C ALA A 88 6.57 11.69 25.16
N ARG A 89 7.11 12.00 23.97
CA ARG A 89 7.02 11.17 22.76
C ARG A 89 7.66 9.78 22.93
N HIS A 90 8.53 9.59 23.93
CA HIS A 90 9.15 8.30 24.26
C HIS A 90 8.64 7.70 25.57
N GLY A 91 7.74 8.40 26.28
CA GLY A 91 7.22 7.96 27.58
C GLY A 91 8.27 7.90 28.68
N ASP A 92 9.39 8.62 28.52
CA ASP A 92 10.49 8.63 29.47
C ASP A 92 10.14 9.52 30.67
N LEU A 93 9.39 8.94 31.61
CA LEU A 93 8.88 9.64 32.78
C LEU A 93 10.01 10.23 33.64
N ASP A 94 11.13 9.53 33.79
CA ASP A 94 12.27 10.00 34.58
C ASP A 94 12.91 11.24 33.94
N MET A 95 13.06 11.25 32.61
CA MET A 95 13.51 12.44 31.89
C MET A 95 12.50 13.58 31.98
N MET A 96 11.21 13.32 31.79
CA MET A 96 10.18 14.35 31.89
C MET A 96 10.17 15.01 33.28
N GLN A 97 10.26 14.20 34.34
CA GLN A 97 10.36 14.67 35.70
C GLN A 97 11.60 15.54 35.89
N TRP A 98 12.77 15.06 35.45
CA TRP A 98 14.03 15.79 35.57
C TRP A 98 14.03 17.12 34.78
N LEU A 99 13.55 17.13 33.54
CA LEU A 99 13.42 18.33 32.72
C LEU A 99 12.48 19.36 33.39
N HIS A 100 11.40 18.90 34.02
CA HIS A 100 10.49 19.78 34.73
C HIS A 100 11.10 20.32 36.03
N THR A 101 11.66 19.45 36.90
CA THR A 101 12.08 19.84 38.24
C THR A 101 13.39 20.62 38.27
N GLU A 102 14.38 20.19 37.48
CA GLU A 102 15.73 20.78 37.52
C GLU A 102 15.91 21.93 36.51
N ARG A 103 15.28 21.82 35.34
CA ARG A 103 15.40 22.83 34.28
C ARG A 103 14.22 23.80 34.20
N GLY A 104 13.07 23.44 34.76
CA GLY A 104 11.85 24.25 34.66
C GLY A 104 11.22 24.20 33.27
N ASP A 105 11.48 23.15 32.49
CA ASP A 105 10.94 23.01 31.15
C ASP A 105 9.40 22.91 31.18
N ARG A 106 8.76 23.56 30.21
CA ARG A 106 7.29 23.66 30.11
C ARG A 106 6.74 22.63 29.14
N LEU A 107 5.67 21.96 29.55
CA LEU A 107 4.89 21.05 28.72
C LEU A 107 3.95 21.81 27.80
N THR A 108 3.83 21.35 26.56
CA THR A 108 2.77 21.84 25.66
C THR A 108 1.70 20.78 25.42
N TYR A 109 0.57 21.23 24.86
CA TYR A 109 -0.49 20.34 24.40
C TYR A 109 0.01 19.25 23.43
N GLU A 110 0.99 19.57 22.59
CA GLU A 110 1.56 18.63 21.63
C GLU A 110 2.38 17.50 22.31
N GLY A 111 3.06 17.80 23.42
CA GLY A 111 3.70 16.76 24.24
C GLY A 111 2.68 15.77 24.81
N VAL A 112 1.53 16.27 25.25
CA VAL A 112 0.43 15.45 25.78
C VAL A 112 -0.17 14.55 24.69
N THR A 113 -0.50 15.11 23.53
CA THR A 113 -1.12 14.34 22.43
C THR A 113 -0.18 13.26 21.93
N ARG A 114 1.13 13.52 21.80
CA ARG A 114 2.11 12.50 21.41
C ARG A 114 2.21 11.36 22.41
N ALA A 115 2.22 11.66 23.71
CA ALA A 115 2.23 10.61 24.73
C ALA A 115 0.95 9.77 24.72
N VAL A 116 -0.20 10.40 24.44
CA VAL A 116 -1.49 9.71 24.26
C VAL A 116 -1.46 8.80 23.03
N ASP A 117 -1.01 9.33 21.89
CA ASP A 117 -0.95 8.61 20.61
C ASP A 117 -0.02 7.40 20.68
N CYS A 118 1.06 7.48 21.48
CA CYS A 118 1.99 6.38 21.74
C CYS A 118 1.62 5.51 22.95
N GLY A 119 0.52 5.81 23.65
CA GLY A 119 0.00 4.98 24.74
C GLY A 119 0.79 5.02 26.05
N PHE A 120 1.59 6.06 26.30
CA PHE A 120 2.37 6.21 27.53
C PHE A 120 1.52 6.67 28.72
N LEU A 121 0.70 5.75 29.23
CA LEU A 121 -0.33 6.03 30.24
C LEU A 121 0.21 6.69 31.51
N GLU A 122 1.31 6.19 32.06
CA GLU A 122 1.89 6.75 33.28
C GLU A 122 2.46 8.15 33.08
N ALA A 123 3.04 8.43 31.90
CA ALA A 123 3.48 9.77 31.54
C ALA A 123 2.29 10.74 31.45
N VAL A 124 1.19 10.35 30.81
CA VAL A 124 -0.01 11.20 30.68
C VAL A 124 -0.68 11.44 32.05
N LYS A 125 -0.73 10.44 32.93
CA LYS A 125 -1.21 10.62 34.32
C LYS A 125 -0.34 11.63 35.07
N TRP A 126 0.98 11.48 35.00
CA TRP A 126 1.91 12.42 35.63
C TRP A 126 1.75 13.84 35.09
N MET A 127 1.58 14.02 33.77
CA MET A 127 1.35 15.33 33.15
C MET A 127 0.06 15.96 33.67
N LYS A 128 -1.02 15.18 33.77
CA LYS A 128 -2.31 15.65 34.30
C LYS A 128 -2.17 16.14 35.74
N ASP A 129 -1.45 15.40 36.58
CA ASP A 129 -1.29 15.73 38.00
C ASP A 129 -0.33 16.92 38.21
N THR A 130 0.70 17.05 37.36
CA THR A 130 1.73 18.10 37.45
C THR A 130 1.29 19.41 36.81
N PHE A 131 0.53 19.35 35.71
CA PHE A 131 0.10 20.51 34.93
C PHE A 131 -1.43 20.63 34.83
N PRO A 132 -2.18 20.68 35.96
CA PRO A 132 -3.65 20.60 35.95
C PRO A 132 -4.34 21.80 35.28
N ARG A 133 -3.62 22.92 35.08
CA ARG A 133 -4.14 24.10 34.37
C ARG A 133 -3.97 24.00 32.85
N ASP A 134 -2.91 23.32 32.41
CA ASP A 134 -2.51 23.23 31.00
C ASP A 134 -2.99 21.93 30.35
N VAL A 135 -3.23 20.88 31.14
CA VAL A 135 -3.59 19.53 30.67
C VAL A 135 -5.05 19.22 31.00
N ARG A 136 -5.92 19.37 30.00
CA ARG A 136 -7.36 19.04 30.09
C ARG A 136 -7.65 17.77 29.30
N ILE A 137 -7.70 16.62 29.98
CA ILE A 137 -7.85 15.32 29.33
C ILE A 137 -9.16 15.18 28.53
N ASN A 138 -10.25 15.81 28.99
CA ASN A 138 -11.53 15.80 28.30
C ASN A 138 -11.50 16.53 26.94
N GLU A 139 -10.52 17.41 26.70
CA GLU A 139 -10.32 18.09 25.41
C GLU A 139 -9.47 17.25 24.43
N ILE A 140 -8.86 16.15 24.89
CA ILE A 140 -8.02 15.27 24.07
C ILE A 140 -8.86 14.32 23.21
N LYS A 141 -8.44 14.16 21.96
CA LYS A 141 -9.02 13.20 21.01
C LYS A 141 -8.33 11.84 21.10
N MET A 142 -9.06 10.77 21.42
CA MET A 142 -8.47 9.42 21.60
C MET A 142 -8.35 8.57 20.32
N ASP A 143 -8.69 9.11 19.15
CA ASP A 143 -8.72 8.36 17.87
C ASP A 143 -7.38 7.66 17.56
N ASN A 144 -6.26 8.36 17.73
CA ASN A 144 -4.93 7.84 17.40
C ASN A 144 -4.48 6.77 18.41
N ALA A 145 -4.76 6.95 19.70
CA ALA A 145 -4.53 5.91 20.72
C ALA A 145 -5.32 4.63 20.39
N ALA A 146 -6.55 4.76 19.91
CA ALA A 146 -7.34 3.63 19.43
C ALA A 146 -6.75 3.00 18.15
N ALA A 147 -6.33 3.83 17.20
CA ALA A 147 -5.70 3.39 15.95
C ALA A 147 -4.43 2.57 16.20
N ASN A 148 -3.65 2.92 17.22
CA ASN A 148 -2.40 2.25 17.58
C ASN A 148 -2.60 1.09 18.58
N GLY A 149 -3.84 0.79 18.96
CA GLY A 149 -4.18 -0.36 19.80
C GLY A 149 -3.90 -0.18 21.29
N HIS A 150 -3.73 1.05 21.77
CA HIS A 150 -3.45 1.36 23.17
C HIS A 150 -4.74 1.27 24.03
N LEU A 151 -5.25 0.06 24.23
CA LEU A 151 -6.54 -0.18 24.89
C LEU A 151 -6.62 0.37 26.31
N ASP A 152 -5.58 0.23 27.11
CA ASP A 152 -5.58 0.73 28.50
C ASP A 152 -5.58 2.26 28.55
N MET A 153 -4.88 2.91 27.61
CA MET A 153 -4.95 4.36 27.41
C MET A 153 -6.37 4.78 27.03
N VAL A 154 -6.98 4.13 26.05
CA VAL A 154 -8.35 4.46 25.59
C VAL A 154 -9.38 4.27 26.72
N LYS A 155 -9.29 3.17 27.48
CA LYS A 155 -10.13 2.95 28.66
C LYS A 155 -9.96 4.07 29.68
N TRP A 156 -8.72 4.45 29.98
CA TRP A 156 -8.46 5.55 30.92
C TRP A 156 -8.99 6.88 30.40
N LEU A 157 -8.71 7.25 29.14
CA LEU A 157 -9.22 8.47 28.49
C LEU A 157 -10.75 8.54 28.53
N HIS A 158 -11.43 7.41 28.32
CA HIS A 158 -12.88 7.31 28.46
C HIS A 158 -13.35 7.66 29.88
N THR A 159 -12.69 7.15 30.93
CA THR A 159 -13.03 7.54 32.32
C THR A 159 -12.83 9.03 32.59
N GLN A 160 -11.95 9.68 31.82
CA GLN A 160 -11.68 11.13 31.90
C GLN A 160 -12.57 11.95 30.95
N GLN A 161 -13.60 11.35 30.34
CA GLN A 161 -14.53 11.99 29.41
C GLN A 161 -13.86 12.60 28.17
N ALA A 162 -12.71 12.04 27.74
CA ALA A 162 -12.12 12.37 26.45
C ALA A 162 -13.09 12.01 25.30
N TRP A 163 -12.95 12.73 24.19
CA TRP A 163 -13.83 12.54 23.04
C TRP A 163 -13.16 11.70 21.95
N CYS A 164 -13.97 11.04 21.13
CA CYS A 164 -13.51 10.36 19.93
C CYS A 164 -14.45 10.64 18.77
N THR A 165 -14.05 10.20 17.59
CA THR A 165 -14.89 10.21 16.39
C THR A 165 -15.03 8.79 15.84
N LYS A 166 -15.70 8.65 14.69
CA LYS A 166 -15.70 7.39 13.93
C LYS A 166 -14.29 6.89 13.59
N GLN A 167 -13.31 7.80 13.60
CA GLN A 167 -11.90 7.48 13.44
C GLN A 167 -11.27 6.83 14.67
N ALA A 168 -11.98 6.53 15.76
CA ALA A 168 -11.43 5.62 16.76
C ALA A 168 -11.58 4.15 16.34
N MET A 169 -12.74 3.79 15.77
CA MET A 169 -13.02 2.41 15.35
C MET A 169 -12.51 2.10 13.94
N ASN A 170 -12.59 3.06 13.02
CA ASN A 170 -12.13 2.90 11.63
C ASN A 170 -10.65 2.45 11.50
N PRO A 171 -9.69 3.12 12.16
CA PRO A 171 -8.27 2.83 12.01
C PRO A 171 -7.76 1.87 13.08
N ALA A 172 -8.61 1.12 13.80
CA ALA A 172 -8.19 0.22 14.88
C ALA A 172 -7.25 -0.94 14.43
N ASN A 173 -6.64 -0.89 13.24
CA ASN A 173 -5.45 -1.59 12.76
C ASN A 173 -5.30 -3.08 13.11
N GLY A 174 -6.41 -3.83 13.18
CA GLY A 174 -6.38 -5.25 13.52
C GLY A 174 -6.55 -5.56 15.01
N HIS A 175 -6.71 -4.54 15.85
CA HIS A 175 -6.98 -4.63 17.28
C HIS A 175 -8.46 -4.95 17.53
N LEU A 176 -8.84 -6.22 17.37
CA LEU A 176 -10.24 -6.68 17.55
C LEU A 176 -10.80 -6.31 18.94
N ASN A 177 -9.98 -6.45 19.99
CA ASN A 177 -10.34 -6.06 21.35
C ASN A 177 -10.64 -4.55 21.48
N MET A 178 -9.91 -3.69 20.77
CA MET A 178 -10.20 -2.25 20.69
C MET A 178 -11.55 -1.99 20.02
N VAL A 179 -11.81 -2.64 18.90
CA VAL A 179 -13.09 -2.51 18.15
C VAL A 179 -14.27 -2.95 19.00
N GLN A 180 -14.16 -4.11 19.66
CA GLN A 180 -15.17 -4.62 20.58
C GLN A 180 -15.43 -3.64 21.73
N TRP A 181 -14.36 -3.18 22.37
CA TRP A 181 -14.47 -2.26 23.50
C TRP A 181 -15.10 -0.93 23.09
N LEU A 182 -14.68 -0.34 21.96
CA LEU A 182 -15.28 0.89 21.42
C LEU A 182 -16.75 0.68 21.07
N HIS A 183 -17.14 -0.46 20.51
CA HIS A 183 -18.54 -0.73 20.20
C HIS A 183 -19.42 -0.82 21.45
N GLU A 184 -18.91 -1.44 22.53
CA GLU A 184 -19.65 -1.62 23.78
C GLU A 184 -19.74 -0.33 24.61
N ASN A 185 -18.74 0.55 24.51
CA ASN A 185 -18.58 1.69 25.44
C ASN A 185 -18.75 3.07 24.78
N ARG A 186 -18.87 3.14 23.45
CA ARG A 186 -18.96 4.39 22.67
C ARG A 186 -20.08 4.34 21.64
N THR A 187 -20.63 5.51 21.30
CA THR A 187 -21.81 5.64 20.44
C THR A 187 -21.50 6.17 19.04
N GLU A 188 -20.27 6.64 18.81
CA GLU A 188 -19.82 7.26 17.55
C GLU A 188 -19.86 6.27 16.37
N GLY A 189 -19.61 4.98 16.64
CA GLY A 189 -19.61 3.91 15.65
C GLY A 189 -18.45 4.01 14.66
N CYS A 190 -18.67 3.52 13.44
CA CYS A 190 -17.68 3.53 12.36
C CYS A 190 -18.32 3.92 11.02
N THR A 191 -17.55 3.83 9.94
CA THR A 191 -18.07 3.91 8.57
C THR A 191 -17.66 2.67 7.78
N GLN A 192 -18.11 2.54 6.52
CA GLN A 192 -17.65 1.49 5.60
C GLN A 192 -16.12 1.40 5.49
N TYR A 193 -15.43 2.54 5.72
CA TYR A 193 -13.97 2.62 5.73
C TYR A 193 -13.31 1.68 6.74
N ALA A 194 -13.98 1.32 7.85
CA ALA A 194 -13.46 0.33 8.80
C ALA A 194 -13.31 -1.05 8.15
N VAL A 195 -14.34 -1.49 7.42
CA VAL A 195 -14.35 -2.79 6.74
C VAL A 195 -13.40 -2.76 5.54
N ASP A 196 -13.40 -1.69 4.76
CA ASP A 196 -12.49 -1.53 3.60
C ASP A 196 -11.02 -1.53 4.03
N THR A 197 -10.69 -0.84 5.12
CA THR A 197 -9.32 -0.81 5.66
C THR A 197 -8.93 -2.17 6.23
N ALA A 198 -9.83 -2.84 6.95
CA ALA A 198 -9.62 -4.21 7.42
C ALA A 198 -9.37 -5.17 6.25
N ALA A 199 -10.15 -5.04 5.17
CA ALA A 199 -10.01 -5.83 3.96
C ALA A 199 -8.65 -5.60 3.28
N LYS A 200 -8.24 -4.34 3.09
CA LYS A 200 -6.95 -3.95 2.51
C LYS A 200 -5.76 -4.48 3.31
N LYS A 201 -5.80 -4.31 4.64
CA LYS A 201 -4.68 -4.62 5.53
C LYS A 201 -4.59 -6.09 5.90
N GLY A 202 -5.63 -6.89 5.63
CA GLY A 202 -5.63 -8.32 5.96
C GLY A 202 -6.21 -8.65 7.34
N TYR A 203 -6.96 -7.73 7.96
CA TYR A 203 -7.52 -7.91 9.31
C TYR A 203 -8.83 -8.71 9.28
N LEU A 204 -8.75 -9.99 8.89
CA LEU A 204 -9.90 -10.88 8.69
C LEU A 204 -10.85 -10.93 9.89
N TYR A 205 -10.32 -11.04 11.12
CA TYR A 205 -11.15 -11.13 12.33
C TYR A 205 -11.88 -9.84 12.65
N VAL A 206 -11.23 -8.68 12.47
CA VAL A 206 -11.88 -7.38 12.61
C VAL A 206 -12.99 -7.24 11.56
N MET A 207 -12.72 -7.60 10.30
CA MET A 207 -13.69 -7.55 9.22
C MET A 207 -14.93 -8.43 9.51
N LYS A 208 -14.72 -9.69 9.89
CA LYS A 208 -15.80 -10.62 10.26
C LYS A 208 -16.62 -10.10 11.45
N TRP A 209 -15.95 -9.55 12.46
CA TRP A 209 -16.62 -9.02 13.64
C TRP A 209 -17.44 -7.78 13.29
N LEU A 210 -16.89 -6.84 12.52
CA LEU A 210 -17.61 -5.66 12.03
C LEU A 210 -18.84 -6.09 11.23
N TYR A 211 -18.70 -7.04 10.30
CA TYR A 211 -19.83 -7.54 9.52
C TYR A 211 -20.94 -8.15 10.39
N ALA A 212 -20.58 -8.91 11.42
CA ALA A 212 -21.55 -9.60 12.27
C ALA A 212 -22.26 -8.67 13.27
N ASN A 213 -21.64 -7.56 13.67
CA ASN A 213 -22.13 -6.71 14.78
C ASN A 213 -22.51 -5.28 14.35
N ARG A 214 -22.27 -4.91 13.09
CA ARG A 214 -22.45 -3.56 12.57
C ARG A 214 -23.16 -3.58 11.21
N HIS A 215 -23.87 -2.51 10.89
CA HIS A 215 -24.75 -2.41 9.72
C HIS A 215 -24.19 -1.55 8.60
N GLU A 216 -23.05 -0.89 8.82
CA GLU A 216 -22.39 -0.01 7.84
C GLU A 216 -21.96 -0.77 6.57
N GLY A 217 -21.62 -2.06 6.71
CA GLY A 217 -21.17 -2.92 5.60
C GLY A 217 -19.81 -2.52 5.02
N CYS A 218 -19.52 -2.98 3.81
CA CYS A 218 -18.34 -2.58 3.04
C CYS A 218 -18.71 -1.71 1.84
N SER A 219 -17.76 -0.93 1.32
CA SER A 219 -17.94 -0.27 0.02
C SER A 219 -17.61 -1.24 -1.12
N ARG A 220 -17.76 -0.77 -2.37
CA ARG A 220 -17.32 -1.51 -3.56
C ARG A 220 -15.80 -1.70 -3.59
N ASP A 221 -15.05 -0.85 -2.88
CA ASP A 221 -13.58 -0.86 -2.88
C ASP A 221 -12.99 -1.95 -1.97
N ALA A 222 -13.80 -2.60 -1.11
CA ALA A 222 -13.30 -3.61 -0.18
C ALA A 222 -12.70 -4.82 -0.91
N MET A 223 -13.37 -5.30 -1.96
CA MET A 223 -12.90 -6.43 -2.77
C MET A 223 -11.61 -6.04 -3.50
N ASP A 224 -11.62 -4.89 -4.17
CA ASP A 224 -10.47 -4.39 -4.94
C ASP A 224 -9.27 -4.14 -4.03
N SER A 225 -9.49 -3.59 -2.84
CA SER A 225 -8.44 -3.34 -1.85
C SER A 225 -7.88 -4.63 -1.26
N ALA A 226 -8.72 -5.64 -1.01
CA ALA A 226 -8.28 -6.95 -0.58
C ALA A 226 -7.45 -7.65 -1.68
N ALA A 227 -7.90 -7.57 -2.94
CA ALA A 227 -7.20 -8.12 -4.09
C ALA A 227 -5.84 -7.42 -4.31
N ALA A 228 -5.81 -6.08 -4.28
CA ALA A 228 -4.59 -5.29 -4.39
C ALA A 228 -3.59 -5.56 -3.25
N GLY A 229 -4.10 -5.89 -2.06
CA GLY A 229 -3.31 -6.29 -0.90
C GLY A 229 -2.88 -7.77 -0.90
N GLY A 230 -3.27 -8.57 -1.90
CA GLY A 230 -2.99 -10.02 -1.95
C GLY A 230 -3.71 -10.83 -0.87
N ARG A 231 -4.85 -10.34 -0.36
CA ARG A 231 -5.60 -10.92 0.77
C ARG A 231 -6.61 -11.98 0.30
N LEU A 232 -6.12 -13.10 -0.21
CA LEU A 232 -6.96 -14.14 -0.84
C LEU A 232 -8.13 -14.60 0.05
N GLU A 233 -7.89 -14.87 1.33
CA GLU A 233 -8.94 -15.32 2.26
C GLU A 233 -10.07 -14.28 2.42
N ILE A 234 -9.70 -12.99 2.42
CA ILE A 234 -10.66 -11.90 2.51
C ILE A 234 -11.43 -11.77 1.19
N VAL A 235 -10.76 -11.88 0.04
CA VAL A 235 -11.43 -11.90 -1.28
C VAL A 235 -12.45 -13.02 -1.36
N GLN A 236 -12.07 -14.24 -0.96
CA GLN A 236 -12.98 -15.39 -0.93
C GLN A 236 -14.17 -15.16 0.02
N TRP A 237 -13.90 -14.61 1.20
CA TRP A 237 -14.94 -14.32 2.17
C TRP A 237 -15.90 -13.23 1.67
N LEU A 238 -15.38 -12.11 1.16
CA LEU A 238 -16.18 -11.04 0.57
C LEU A 238 -16.99 -11.55 -0.62
N HIS A 239 -16.40 -12.40 -1.45
CA HIS A 239 -17.09 -12.98 -2.60
C HIS A 239 -18.26 -13.87 -2.15
N ALA A 240 -18.05 -14.73 -1.15
CA ALA A 240 -19.11 -15.58 -0.63
C ALA A 240 -20.27 -14.81 0.02
N HIS A 241 -20.01 -13.62 0.59
CA HIS A 241 -21.01 -12.87 1.36
C HIS A 241 -21.60 -11.66 0.62
N TYR A 242 -20.96 -11.15 -0.44
CA TYR A 242 -21.41 -9.97 -1.19
C TYR A 242 -21.62 -10.20 -2.70
N ALA A 243 -21.11 -11.30 -3.31
CA ALA A 243 -21.27 -11.52 -4.77
C ALA A 243 -22.70 -11.88 -5.20
N VAL A 244 -23.59 -12.22 -4.25
CA VAL A 244 -24.97 -12.64 -4.54
C VAL A 244 -25.84 -11.48 -5.06
N GLU A 245 -25.50 -10.23 -4.74
CA GLU A 245 -26.29 -9.06 -5.17
C GLU A 245 -25.85 -8.49 -6.54
N VAL A 246 -24.56 -8.55 -6.90
CA VAL A 246 -24.03 -7.87 -8.10
C VAL A 246 -24.15 -8.70 -9.38
N MET A 247 -24.16 -10.03 -9.28
CA MET A 247 -24.12 -10.94 -10.44
C MET A 247 -25.50 -11.23 -11.06
N LYS A 248 -26.61 -10.83 -10.43
CA LYS A 248 -27.96 -11.13 -10.92
C LYS A 248 -28.44 -10.22 -12.06
N GLU A 249 -27.75 -9.13 -12.38
CA GLU A 249 -28.24 -8.09 -13.30
C GLU A 249 -27.60 -8.07 -14.71
N LYS A 250 -26.68 -8.97 -15.06
CA LYS A 250 -25.74 -8.67 -16.17
C LYS A 250 -25.52 -9.77 -17.21
N ASP A 251 -26.59 -10.41 -17.67
CA ASP A 251 -26.51 -11.42 -18.76
C ASP A 251 -25.99 -10.85 -20.10
N ASN A 252 -25.89 -9.53 -20.25
CA ASN A 252 -25.38 -8.86 -21.46
C ASN A 252 -24.17 -7.92 -21.24
N THR A 253 -23.45 -8.02 -20.11
CA THR A 253 -22.26 -7.18 -19.89
C THR A 253 -21.07 -7.71 -20.69
N MET A 254 -20.35 -6.81 -21.39
CA MET A 254 -19.07 -7.16 -22.01
C MET A 254 -17.96 -7.25 -20.97
N ILE A 255 -17.22 -8.36 -20.96
CA ILE A 255 -16.10 -8.59 -20.06
C ILE A 255 -14.83 -8.63 -20.90
N PHE A 256 -13.90 -7.72 -20.60
CA PHE A 256 -12.57 -7.72 -21.19
C PHE A 256 -11.50 -7.91 -20.11
N CYS A 257 -10.49 -8.72 -20.42
CA CYS A 257 -9.35 -8.99 -19.52
C CYS A 257 -8.05 -8.52 -20.16
N ILE A 258 -7.11 -8.05 -19.34
CA ILE A 258 -5.78 -7.62 -19.79
C ILE A 258 -4.72 -8.26 -18.90
N TYR A 259 -3.73 -8.91 -19.49
CA TYR A 259 -2.56 -9.44 -18.77
C TYR A 259 -1.33 -9.54 -19.67
N HIS A 260 -0.16 -9.76 -19.07
CA HIS A 260 1.10 -9.67 -19.80
C HIS A 260 1.40 -10.90 -20.67
N THR A 261 1.37 -12.11 -20.13
CA THR A 261 1.84 -13.34 -20.81
C THR A 261 0.70 -14.08 -21.52
N PRO A 262 0.75 -14.36 -22.83
CA PRO A 262 -0.40 -14.88 -23.57
C PRO A 262 -0.70 -16.37 -23.33
N MET A 263 -1.98 -16.75 -23.40
CA MET A 263 -2.43 -18.16 -23.43
C MET A 263 -2.34 -18.79 -24.82
N TYR A 264 -2.50 -17.98 -25.86
CA TYR A 264 -2.44 -18.39 -27.27
C TYR A 264 -1.49 -17.48 -28.02
N THR A 265 -0.47 -18.08 -28.65
CA THR A 265 0.47 -17.39 -29.55
C THR A 265 1.18 -18.41 -30.42
N ILE A 266 1.45 -18.05 -31.68
CA ILE A 266 2.27 -18.88 -32.57
C ILE A 266 3.72 -19.02 -32.07
N ARG A 267 4.16 -18.17 -31.13
CA ARG A 267 5.48 -18.26 -30.50
C ARG A 267 5.59 -19.43 -29.51
N SER A 268 4.48 -19.92 -28.97
CA SER A 268 4.46 -20.89 -27.85
C SER A 268 3.35 -21.93 -28.04
N CYS A 269 3.32 -22.58 -29.21
CA CYS A 269 2.43 -23.69 -29.52
C CYS A 269 3.11 -24.73 -30.43
N ASP A 270 2.53 -25.93 -30.50
CA ASP A 270 2.92 -26.94 -31.49
C ASP A 270 2.25 -26.70 -32.86
N MET A 271 2.47 -27.63 -33.82
CA MET A 271 1.94 -27.53 -35.19
C MET A 271 0.41 -27.61 -35.26
N ASP A 272 -0.24 -28.22 -34.27
CA ASP A 272 -1.70 -28.30 -34.17
C ASP A 272 -2.28 -27.06 -33.46
N GLY A 273 -1.41 -26.13 -33.02
CA GLY A 273 -1.82 -24.94 -32.28
C GLY A 273 -2.07 -25.18 -30.81
N LYS A 274 -1.64 -26.31 -30.24
CA LYS A 274 -1.78 -26.57 -28.82
C LYS A 274 -0.73 -25.76 -28.05
N PRO A 275 -1.14 -24.96 -27.04
CA PRO A 275 -0.19 -24.20 -26.23
C PRO A 275 0.85 -25.11 -25.57
N ASN A 276 2.08 -24.63 -25.54
CA ASN A 276 3.20 -25.29 -24.86
C ASN A 276 3.88 -24.30 -23.90
N ASN A 277 4.93 -24.75 -23.21
CA ASN A 277 5.68 -23.95 -22.25
C ASN A 277 7.03 -23.48 -22.78
N ASP A 278 7.21 -23.37 -24.10
CA ASP A 278 8.41 -22.74 -24.66
C ASP A 278 8.54 -21.29 -24.13
N PHE A 279 7.40 -20.60 -23.94
CA PHE A 279 7.30 -19.27 -23.33
C PHE A 279 6.02 -19.13 -22.45
N GLU A 280 5.77 -20.13 -21.61
CA GLU A 280 4.74 -20.13 -20.54
C GLU A 280 3.25 -20.18 -20.95
N ALA A 281 2.91 -20.27 -22.24
CA ALA A 281 1.52 -20.19 -22.69
C ALA A 281 0.61 -21.28 -22.09
N LEU A 282 1.10 -22.53 -21.97
CA LEU A 282 0.33 -23.63 -21.39
C LEU A 282 0.01 -23.41 -19.90
N ASN A 283 0.94 -22.84 -19.12
CA ASN A 283 0.69 -22.53 -17.71
C ASN A 283 -0.43 -21.49 -17.55
N VAL A 284 -0.42 -20.43 -18.37
CA VAL A 284 -1.45 -19.41 -18.35
C VAL A 284 -2.80 -20.00 -18.80
N GLN A 285 -2.80 -20.82 -19.86
CA GLN A 285 -4.00 -21.51 -20.34
C GLN A 285 -4.65 -22.35 -19.24
N GLN A 286 -3.88 -23.22 -18.59
CA GLN A 286 -4.37 -24.09 -17.52
C GLN A 286 -4.92 -23.31 -16.32
N ALA A 287 -4.35 -22.15 -16.02
CA ALA A 287 -4.78 -21.32 -14.91
C ALA A 287 -6.10 -20.57 -15.18
N PHE A 288 -6.29 -20.04 -16.39
CA PHE A 288 -7.34 -19.04 -16.64
C PHE A 288 -8.42 -19.46 -17.63
N GLU A 289 -8.16 -20.37 -18.57
CA GLU A 289 -9.10 -20.69 -19.66
C GLU A 289 -10.47 -21.10 -19.14
N ASN A 290 -10.52 -22.02 -18.17
CA ASN A 290 -11.77 -22.48 -17.56
C ASN A 290 -12.57 -21.33 -16.91
N LEU A 291 -11.89 -20.37 -16.30
CA LEU A 291 -12.56 -19.20 -15.72
C LEU A 291 -13.12 -18.31 -16.83
N PHE A 292 -12.36 -18.09 -17.89
CA PHE A 292 -12.77 -17.21 -18.98
C PHE A 292 -13.96 -17.77 -19.75
N THR A 293 -13.98 -19.09 -19.98
CA THR A 293 -15.15 -19.78 -20.52
C THR A 293 -16.35 -19.70 -19.57
N LYS A 294 -16.14 -19.99 -18.27
CA LYS A 294 -17.21 -19.96 -17.26
C LYS A 294 -17.90 -18.60 -17.15
N TYR A 295 -17.11 -17.52 -17.18
CA TYR A 295 -17.60 -16.15 -17.06
C TYR A 295 -17.88 -15.48 -18.41
N LYS A 296 -17.76 -16.20 -19.54
CA LYS A 296 -18.03 -15.68 -20.89
C LYS A 296 -17.24 -14.39 -21.20
N VAL A 297 -15.94 -14.41 -20.95
CA VAL A 297 -15.03 -13.30 -21.31
C VAL A 297 -15.07 -13.08 -22.82
N ASP A 298 -15.21 -11.84 -23.26
CA ASP A 298 -15.39 -11.50 -24.68
C ASP A 298 -14.06 -11.19 -25.38
N LEU A 299 -13.22 -10.38 -24.73
CA LEU A 299 -11.94 -9.93 -25.26
C LEU A 299 -10.83 -10.11 -24.24
N VAL A 300 -9.68 -10.58 -24.70
CA VAL A 300 -8.48 -10.71 -23.89
C VAL A 300 -7.32 -10.04 -24.59
N LEU A 301 -6.82 -8.95 -24.00
CA LEU A 301 -5.64 -8.24 -24.48
C LEU A 301 -4.39 -8.73 -23.76
N GLN A 302 -3.39 -9.09 -24.55
CA GLN A 302 -2.18 -9.75 -24.09
C GLN A 302 -0.93 -9.01 -24.59
N GLY A 303 0.19 -9.18 -23.88
CA GLY A 303 1.50 -8.62 -24.24
C GLY A 303 2.56 -9.72 -24.40
N HIS A 304 3.76 -9.45 -23.88
CA HIS A 304 4.94 -10.33 -23.79
C HIS A 304 5.55 -10.77 -25.14
N VAL A 305 4.73 -11.03 -26.15
CA VAL A 305 5.16 -11.37 -27.50
C VAL A 305 5.30 -10.08 -28.30
N HIS A 306 6.47 -9.91 -28.91
CA HIS A 306 6.84 -8.73 -29.68
C HIS A 306 6.25 -8.81 -31.11
N ALA A 307 4.93 -8.92 -31.20
CA ALA A 307 4.17 -8.90 -32.45
C ALA A 307 2.72 -8.51 -32.16
N TYR A 308 2.01 -8.07 -33.19
CA TYR A 308 0.55 -8.10 -33.19
C TYR A 308 0.10 -9.51 -33.57
N GLU A 309 -0.80 -10.10 -32.80
CA GLU A 309 -1.53 -11.32 -33.19
C GLU A 309 -3.02 -11.12 -32.92
N ARG A 310 -3.85 -11.53 -33.88
CA ARG A 310 -5.30 -11.66 -33.70
C ARG A 310 -5.69 -13.12 -33.82
N GLN A 311 -6.43 -13.61 -32.83
CA GLN A 311 -7.06 -14.92 -32.86
C GLN A 311 -8.56 -14.81 -33.19
N TYR A 312 -9.11 -15.88 -33.75
CA TYR A 312 -10.55 -16.15 -33.72
C TYR A 312 -11.00 -16.33 -32.27
N PRO A 313 -12.31 -16.32 -31.97
CA PRO A 313 -12.79 -16.83 -30.69
C PRO A 313 -12.19 -18.23 -30.45
N THR A 314 -11.51 -18.44 -29.34
CA THR A 314 -10.69 -19.65 -29.14
C THR A 314 -10.97 -20.29 -27.79
N ALA A 315 -11.17 -21.60 -27.77
CA ALA A 315 -11.25 -22.38 -26.54
C ALA A 315 -10.76 -23.81 -26.78
N ASN A 316 -10.15 -24.40 -25.76
CA ASN A 316 -9.59 -25.75 -25.76
C ASN A 316 -8.65 -26.01 -26.96
N GLY A 317 -7.85 -25.01 -27.33
CA GLY A 317 -6.90 -25.10 -28.44
C GLY A 317 -7.55 -25.09 -29.83
N SER A 318 -8.82 -24.71 -29.96
CA SER A 318 -9.56 -24.71 -31.22
C SER A 318 -10.32 -23.40 -31.45
N ALA A 319 -10.47 -23.04 -32.72
CA ALA A 319 -11.30 -21.92 -33.15
C ALA A 319 -12.78 -22.24 -32.96
N VAL A 320 -13.54 -21.30 -32.41
CA VAL A 320 -14.98 -21.36 -32.20
C VAL A 320 -15.63 -20.34 -33.14
N MET A 321 -16.07 -20.83 -34.30
CA MET A 321 -16.45 -19.96 -35.43
C MET A 321 -17.87 -19.40 -35.35
N ASP A 322 -18.63 -19.75 -34.31
CA ASP A 322 -19.97 -19.22 -34.08
C ASP A 322 -19.96 -17.69 -34.00
N GLY A 323 -20.71 -17.05 -34.90
CA GLY A 323 -20.83 -15.60 -34.96
C GLY A 323 -19.70 -14.88 -35.71
N VAL A 324 -18.70 -15.59 -36.23
CA VAL A 324 -17.64 -15.01 -37.06
C VAL A 324 -18.16 -14.70 -38.46
N SER A 325 -18.00 -13.45 -38.92
CA SER A 325 -18.39 -13.03 -40.27
C SER A 325 -17.49 -13.63 -41.35
N LYS A 326 -17.98 -13.71 -42.59
CA LYS A 326 -17.25 -14.30 -43.73
C LYS A 326 -15.96 -13.55 -44.10
N ASP A 327 -15.87 -12.27 -43.74
CA ASP A 327 -14.71 -11.39 -43.95
C ASP A 327 -13.80 -11.30 -42.71
N ASP A 328 -14.07 -12.12 -41.69
CA ASP A 328 -13.35 -12.18 -40.41
C ASP A 328 -13.32 -10.85 -39.62
N ALA A 329 -14.11 -9.85 -40.01
CA ALA A 329 -14.09 -8.50 -39.47
C ALA A 329 -15.06 -8.28 -38.30
N THR A 330 -16.04 -9.18 -38.11
CA THR A 330 -17.06 -9.05 -37.06
C THR A 330 -17.31 -10.37 -36.37
N TYR A 331 -17.26 -10.36 -35.03
CA TYR A 331 -17.54 -11.50 -34.16
C TYR A 331 -18.80 -11.20 -33.34
N THR A 332 -19.93 -11.76 -33.75
CA THR A 332 -21.25 -11.47 -33.17
C THR A 332 -21.63 -12.54 -32.15
N ASN A 333 -21.79 -12.15 -30.88
CA ASN A 333 -22.05 -13.02 -29.74
C ASN A 333 -21.11 -14.26 -29.71
N PRO A 334 -19.78 -14.05 -29.80
CA PRO A 334 -18.83 -15.17 -29.90
C PRO A 334 -18.99 -16.11 -28.71
N LYS A 335 -18.85 -17.43 -28.97
CA LYS A 335 -19.04 -18.46 -27.94
C LYS A 335 -17.76 -18.82 -27.17
N ALA A 336 -16.67 -18.13 -27.48
CA ALA A 336 -15.39 -18.23 -26.78
C ALA A 336 -14.72 -16.85 -26.70
N PRO A 337 -13.75 -16.65 -25.78
CA PRO A 337 -13.00 -15.40 -25.72
C PRO A 337 -12.20 -15.17 -26.99
N VAL A 338 -12.12 -13.91 -27.39
CA VAL A 338 -11.27 -13.45 -28.49
C VAL A 338 -9.96 -12.94 -27.90
N TYR A 339 -8.85 -13.44 -28.41
CA TYR A 339 -7.53 -13.09 -27.93
C TYR A 339 -6.85 -12.15 -28.93
N VAL A 340 -6.17 -11.12 -28.39
CA VAL A 340 -5.37 -10.18 -29.17
C VAL A 340 -4.07 -9.90 -28.42
N ILE A 341 -2.94 -10.03 -29.12
CA ILE A 341 -1.63 -9.61 -28.62
C ILE A 341 -1.33 -8.23 -29.20
N SER A 342 -1.07 -7.25 -28.34
CA SER A 342 -0.65 -5.90 -28.75
C SER A 342 0.82 -5.67 -28.40
N GLY A 343 1.71 -6.24 -29.21
CA GLY A 343 3.17 -6.23 -28.97
C GLY A 343 4.01 -5.62 -30.09
N SER A 344 3.40 -4.91 -31.05
CA SER A 344 4.07 -4.37 -32.23
C SER A 344 5.20 -3.37 -31.95
N ALA A 345 5.26 -2.79 -30.74
CA ALA A 345 6.33 -1.88 -30.36
C ALA A 345 7.72 -2.55 -30.33
N GLY A 346 7.80 -3.86 -30.06
CA GLY A 346 9.07 -4.59 -29.98
C GLY A 346 9.36 -5.50 -31.18
N GLY A 347 8.49 -5.53 -32.20
CA GLY A 347 8.55 -6.51 -33.29
C GLY A 347 9.68 -6.29 -34.30
N PRO A 348 9.79 -5.09 -34.90
CA PRO A 348 10.80 -4.82 -35.95
C PRO A 348 12.25 -4.83 -35.45
N GLU A 349 12.49 -4.94 -34.15
CA GLU A 349 13.83 -4.99 -33.53
C GLU A 349 14.61 -6.28 -33.87
N GLY A 350 13.92 -7.33 -34.37
CA GLY A 350 14.57 -8.56 -34.83
C GLY A 350 15.13 -9.45 -33.70
N LEU A 351 14.81 -9.15 -32.44
CA LEU A 351 15.27 -9.90 -31.26
C LEU A 351 14.74 -11.34 -31.23
N TYR A 352 13.63 -11.63 -31.92
CA TYR A 352 13.06 -12.96 -32.05
C TYR A 352 12.82 -13.33 -33.51
N LYS A 353 13.30 -14.52 -33.91
CA LYS A 353 13.01 -15.11 -35.21
C LYS A 353 11.80 -16.02 -35.07
N TYR A 354 10.67 -15.54 -35.57
CA TYR A 354 9.45 -16.35 -35.63
C TYR A 354 9.67 -17.52 -36.58
N LYS A 355 9.35 -18.73 -36.13
CA LYS A 355 9.20 -19.88 -37.02
C LYS A 355 8.05 -19.55 -37.99
N HIS A 356 8.06 -20.15 -39.18
CA HIS A 356 6.90 -20.15 -40.08
C HIS A 356 6.14 -21.49 -39.91
N PRO A 357 5.49 -21.76 -38.76
CA PRO A 357 4.65 -22.95 -38.63
C PRO A 357 3.45 -22.81 -39.58
N GLU A 358 2.83 -23.92 -39.94
CA GLU A 358 1.46 -23.87 -40.46
C GLU A 358 0.60 -23.09 -39.44
N SER A 359 -0.12 -22.07 -39.89
CA SER A 359 -0.87 -21.20 -38.99
C SER A 359 -1.93 -22.06 -38.29
N PRO A 360 -1.96 -22.10 -36.95
CA PRO A 360 -3.03 -22.76 -36.22
C PRO A 360 -4.40 -22.28 -36.69
N LYS A 361 -5.41 -23.17 -36.67
CA LYS A 361 -6.77 -22.85 -37.14
C LYS A 361 -7.43 -21.69 -36.40
N TRP A 362 -6.99 -21.40 -35.17
CA TRP A 362 -7.47 -20.29 -34.36
C TRP A 362 -6.75 -18.95 -34.63
N HIS A 363 -5.69 -18.94 -35.42
CA HIS A 363 -4.89 -17.74 -35.69
C HIS A 363 -5.38 -17.05 -36.97
N VAL A 364 -5.69 -15.75 -36.89
CA VAL A 364 -6.17 -14.99 -38.05
C VAL A 364 -5.01 -14.32 -38.76
N LEU A 365 -4.24 -13.50 -38.05
CA LEU A 365 -3.08 -12.82 -38.63
C LEU A 365 -2.08 -12.39 -37.58
N MET A 366 -0.84 -12.26 -38.03
CA MET A 366 0.29 -11.76 -37.24
C MET A 366 1.03 -10.67 -38.00
N ASN A 367 1.42 -9.62 -37.28
CA ASN A 367 2.31 -8.58 -37.80
C ASN A 367 3.45 -8.31 -36.82
N ASN A 368 4.67 -8.67 -37.24
CA ASN A 368 5.93 -8.38 -36.55
C ASN A 368 6.84 -7.42 -37.33
N LYS A 369 6.39 -6.89 -38.48
CA LYS A 369 7.23 -6.11 -39.39
C LYS A 369 7.12 -4.61 -39.13
N ASN A 370 5.99 -4.15 -38.60
CA ASN A 370 5.68 -2.74 -38.46
C ASN A 370 5.56 -2.37 -36.98
N TYR A 371 6.10 -1.20 -36.63
CA TYR A 371 5.74 -0.55 -35.36
C TYR A 371 4.28 -0.09 -35.47
N ALA A 372 3.44 -0.50 -34.52
CA ALA A 372 2.02 -0.21 -34.56
C ALA A 372 1.44 0.02 -33.16
N ILE A 373 0.32 0.74 -33.12
CA ILE A 373 -0.52 0.92 -31.94
C ILE A 373 -1.87 0.26 -32.17
N THR A 374 -2.44 -0.36 -31.13
CA THR A 374 -3.82 -0.87 -31.17
C THR A 374 -4.74 0.11 -30.46
N LYS A 375 -5.68 0.71 -31.20
CA LYS A 375 -6.76 1.54 -30.64
C LYS A 375 -7.97 0.67 -30.37
N MET A 376 -8.55 0.81 -29.17
CA MET A 376 -9.79 0.13 -28.78
C MET A 376 -10.91 1.17 -28.62
N ALA A 377 -12.01 0.99 -29.34
CA ALA A 377 -13.24 1.77 -29.19
C ALA A 377 -14.33 0.88 -28.59
N VAL A 378 -15.04 1.38 -27.58
CA VAL A 378 -16.03 0.61 -26.83
C VAL A 378 -17.39 1.33 -26.87
N THR A 379 -18.44 0.59 -27.16
CA THR A 379 -19.84 1.00 -27.04
C THR A 379 -20.57 0.04 -26.09
N PRO A 380 -21.83 0.30 -25.68
CA PRO A 380 -22.58 -0.64 -24.84
C PRO A 380 -22.76 -2.04 -25.45
N THR A 381 -22.64 -2.18 -26.77
CA THR A 381 -22.89 -3.43 -27.50
C THR A 381 -21.72 -3.87 -28.37
N SER A 382 -20.60 -3.16 -28.38
CA SER A 382 -19.46 -3.55 -29.22
C SER A 382 -18.11 -3.08 -28.72
N ILE A 383 -17.08 -3.85 -29.08
CA ILE A 383 -15.68 -3.45 -28.96
C ILE A 383 -15.06 -3.54 -30.35
N THR A 384 -14.47 -2.46 -30.83
CA THR A 384 -13.73 -2.42 -32.10
C THR A 384 -12.25 -2.18 -31.81
N LEU A 385 -11.39 -3.07 -32.31
CA LEU A 385 -9.95 -2.89 -32.28
C LEU A 385 -9.45 -2.47 -33.66
N THR A 386 -8.55 -1.49 -33.70
CA THR A 386 -7.91 -1.01 -34.92
C THR A 386 -6.41 -0.90 -34.68
N THR A 387 -5.63 -1.73 -35.37
CA THR A 387 -4.17 -1.69 -35.31
C THR A 387 -3.65 -0.81 -36.42
N ILE A 388 -2.86 0.20 -36.07
CA ILE A 388 -2.42 1.28 -36.95
C ILE A 388 -0.90 1.34 -36.92
N GLU A 389 -0.27 1.23 -38.08
CA GLU A 389 1.17 1.45 -38.24
C GLU A 389 1.54 2.89 -37.86
N THR A 390 2.50 3.06 -36.96
CA THR A 390 2.86 4.38 -36.43
C THR A 390 3.58 5.25 -37.46
N ALA A 391 4.37 4.65 -38.35
CA ALA A 391 5.15 5.37 -39.36
C ALA A 391 4.29 5.98 -40.47
N THR A 392 3.24 5.28 -40.89
CA THR A 392 2.43 5.65 -42.08
C THR A 392 1.01 6.07 -41.73
N GLY A 393 0.51 5.71 -40.54
CA GLY A 393 -0.90 5.84 -40.19
C GLY A 393 -1.81 4.80 -40.87
N THR A 394 -1.24 3.83 -41.59
CA THR A 394 -1.99 2.78 -42.28
C THR A 394 -2.66 1.84 -41.28
N VAL A 395 -3.93 1.52 -41.51
CA VAL A 395 -4.64 0.49 -40.74
C VAL A 395 -4.15 -0.88 -41.16
N CYS A 396 -3.47 -1.59 -40.26
CA CYS A 396 -2.97 -2.94 -40.49
C CYS A 396 -4.04 -4.02 -40.24
N ASP A 397 -4.95 -3.78 -39.30
CA ASP A 397 -6.06 -4.67 -38.98
C ASP A 397 -7.19 -3.88 -38.32
N LYS A 398 -8.43 -4.32 -38.53
CA LYS A 398 -9.62 -3.76 -37.88
C LYS A 398 -10.72 -4.81 -37.78
N PHE A 399 -11.20 -5.05 -36.57
CA PHE A 399 -12.32 -5.97 -36.35
C PHE A 399 -13.17 -5.54 -35.15
N SER A 400 -14.39 -6.07 -35.05
CA SER A 400 -15.32 -5.78 -33.96
C SER A 400 -15.88 -7.03 -33.32
N ILE A 401 -16.04 -7.00 -32.00
CA ILE A 401 -16.83 -7.95 -31.22
C ILE A 401 -18.16 -7.26 -30.91
N VAL A 402 -19.28 -7.90 -31.20
CA VAL A 402 -20.63 -7.33 -31.06
C VAL A 402 -21.48 -8.23 -30.18
N LYS A 403 -22.21 -7.65 -29.23
CA LYS A 403 -23.30 -8.33 -28.50
C LYS A 403 -24.64 -7.81 -28.97
N ASP A 404 -25.48 -8.70 -29.49
CA ASP A 404 -26.83 -8.33 -29.89
C ASP A 404 -27.77 -8.35 -28.69
N ASN A 405 -28.56 -7.29 -28.51
CA ASN A 405 -29.54 -7.15 -27.44
C ASN A 405 -30.74 -8.10 -27.65
N GLN A 406 -30.59 -9.40 -27.39
CA GLN A 406 -31.74 -10.29 -27.22
C GLN A 406 -32.24 -10.22 -25.78
N GLY A 407 -32.84 -9.10 -25.35
CA GLY A 407 -33.44 -9.08 -24.01
C GLY A 407 -33.89 -7.76 -23.37
N PHE A 408 -33.71 -6.59 -24.00
CA PHE A 408 -34.31 -5.37 -23.46
C PHE A 408 -35.80 -5.29 -23.84
N SER A 409 -36.66 -6.01 -23.12
CA SER A 409 -38.03 -5.51 -22.95
C SER A 409 -37.90 -4.21 -22.15
N GLN A 410 -38.13 -3.08 -22.79
CA GLN A 410 -38.24 -1.79 -22.10
C GLN A 410 -39.36 -1.89 -21.06
N VAL A 411 -39.00 -2.09 -19.79
CA VAL A 411 -39.89 -1.78 -18.68
C VAL A 411 -39.52 -0.37 -18.24
N ARG A 412 -40.52 0.52 -18.35
CA ARG A 412 -40.48 1.93 -17.99
C ARG A 412 -40.24 2.16 -16.51
#